data_AF-A0AAW5PBP7-F1
#
_entry.id   AF-A0AAW5PBP7-F1
#
_cell.length_a   1.000
_cell.length_b   1.000
_cell.length_c   1.000
_cell.angle_alpha   90.00
_cell.angle_beta   90.00
_cell.angle_gamma   90.00
#
_symmetry.space_group_name_H-M   'P 1'
#
loop_
_entity.id
_entity.type
_entity.pdbx_description
1 polymer ?
#
loop_
_entity_poly.entity_id
_entity_poly.type
_entity_poly.pdbx_seq_one_letter_code
_entity_poly.pdbx_strand_id
1 'polypeptide(L)'
;MGIESLVTLSTGEKAGNPRWFENEQERLRREQQKLSRKEKKGPDGPSNNWERQRKRVAKVHQRIQDRRKDFIEKLTTRLVENFDVI
;
A
#
# COMPACT_ATOMS: atom_id res chain seq x y z
N MET A 1 -6.13 -0.91 18.20
CA MET A 1 -6.96 -0.28 17.14
C MET A 1 -6.39 -0.69 15.79
N GLY A 2 -6.70 -1.91 15.34
CA GLY A 2 -6.25 -2.45 14.06
C GLY A 2 -7.27 -2.13 12.98
N ILE A 3 -6.82 -1.78 11.79
CA ILE A 3 -7.70 -1.48 10.65
C ILE A 3 -8.34 -2.81 10.24
N GLU A 4 -9.53 -3.11 10.75
CA GLU A 4 -10.20 -4.41 10.59
C GLU A 4 -10.66 -4.71 9.15
N SER A 5 -10.65 -3.72 8.26
CA SER A 5 -10.91 -3.95 6.85
C SER A 5 -10.33 -2.85 5.98
N LEU A 6 -9.67 -3.26 4.90
CA LEU A 6 -9.10 -2.37 3.89
C LEU A 6 -10.19 -1.79 2.97
N VAL A 7 -11.26 -2.56 2.76
CA VAL A 7 -12.47 -2.21 2.03
C VAL A 7 -13.59 -3.07 2.60
N THR A 8 -14.66 -2.45 3.10
CA THR A 8 -15.92 -3.15 3.36
C THR A 8 -16.82 -2.91 2.15
N LEU A 9 -17.03 -3.93 1.33
CA LEU A 9 -18.03 -3.88 0.26
C LEU A 9 -19.42 -3.96 0.88
N SER A 10 -20.39 -3.23 0.30
CA SER A 10 -21.79 -3.23 0.71
C SER A 10 -22.50 -4.59 0.59
N THR A 11 -21.85 -5.59 -0.02
CA THR A 11 -22.32 -6.98 -0.16
C THR A 11 -21.96 -7.89 1.03
N GLY A 12 -21.25 -7.38 2.04
CA GLY A 12 -20.83 -8.18 3.19
C GLY A 12 -19.64 -9.11 2.91
N GLU A 13 -19.15 -9.17 1.67
CA GLU A 13 -17.87 -9.82 1.36
C GLU A 13 -16.73 -8.99 1.95
N LYS A 14 -16.37 -9.34 3.18
CA LYS A 14 -15.01 -9.12 3.68
C LYS A 14 -14.11 -9.99 2.83
N ALA A 15 -13.63 -9.45 1.71
CA ALA A 15 -12.37 -9.96 1.17
C ALA A 15 -11.35 -9.80 2.29
N GLY A 16 -11.11 -10.88 3.02
CA GLY A 16 -10.48 -10.86 4.33
C GLY A 16 -9.22 -10.02 4.27
N ASN A 17 -8.97 -9.21 5.31
CA ASN A 17 -7.83 -8.31 5.39
C ASN A 17 -6.62 -9.02 4.80
N PRO A 18 -6.20 -8.67 3.57
CA PRO A 18 -5.28 -9.54 2.89
C PRO A 18 -4.00 -9.48 3.70
N ARG A 19 -3.48 -10.61 4.16
CA ARG A 19 -2.24 -10.65 4.96
C ARG A 19 -1.10 -9.89 4.30
N TRP A 20 -1.17 -9.72 2.97
CA TRP A 20 -0.25 -8.87 2.21
C TRP A 20 -0.36 -7.37 2.52
N PHE A 21 -1.51 -6.84 2.92
CA PHE A 21 -1.63 -5.42 3.20
C PHE A 21 -0.98 -5.04 4.53
N GLU A 22 -1.19 -5.84 5.58
CA GLU A 22 -0.56 -5.61 6.89
C GLU A 22 0.97 -5.65 6.78
N ASN A 23 1.50 -6.67 6.09
CA ASN A 23 2.93 -6.81 5.85
C ASN A 23 3.51 -5.61 5.08
N GLU A 24 2.79 -5.12 4.07
CA GLU A 24 3.24 -4.04 3.22
C GLU A 24 3.13 -2.68 3.92
N GLN A 25 2.10 -2.50 4.77
CA GLN A 25 1.98 -1.34 5.65
C GLN A 25 3.07 -1.32 6.71
N GLU A 26 3.38 -2.46 7.33
CA GLU A 26 4.47 -2.55 8.31
C GLU A 26 5.82 -2.26 7.64
N ARG A 27 6.04 -2.77 6.43
CA ARG A 27 7.21 -2.42 5.62
C ARG A 27 7.25 -0.92 5.30
N LEU A 28 6.13 -0.33 4.91
CA LEU A 28 6.04 1.11 4.64
C LEU A 28 6.40 1.92 5.88
N ARG A 29 5.84 1.57 7.04
CA ARG A 29 6.12 2.21 8.34
C ARG A 29 7.61 2.15 8.67
N ARG A 30 8.25 0.99 8.53
CA ARG A 30 9.69 0.82 8.76
C ARG A 30 10.53 1.69 7.83
N GLU A 31 10.20 1.72 6.54
CA GLU A 31 10.94 2.52 5.56
C GLU A 31 10.73 4.03 5.75
N GLN A 32 9.54 4.46 6.18
CA GLN A 32 9.26 5.86 6.57
C GLN A 32 10.01 6.25 7.85
N GLN A 33 10.07 5.37 8.85
CA GLN A 33 10.84 5.63 10.08
C GLN A 33 12.34 5.76 9.78
N LYS A 34 12.88 4.90 8.90
CA LYS A 34 14.26 5.02 8.41
C LYS A 34 14.47 6.34 7.64
N LEU A 35 13.49 6.79 6.85
CA LEU A 35 13.57 8.06 6.13
C LEU A 35 13.58 9.25 7.09
N SER A 36 12.73 9.23 8.13
CA SER A 36 12.64 10.29 9.13
C SER A 36 13.91 10.45 9.96
N ARG A 37 14.66 9.36 10.17
CA ARG A 37 15.95 9.38 10.88
C ARG A 37 17.12 9.82 10.01
N LYS A 38 16.94 9.95 8.69
CA LYS A 38 17.99 10.39 7.76
C LYS A 38 17.91 11.90 7.55
N GLU A 39 19.06 12.55 7.62
CA GLU A 39 19.16 13.98 7.35
C GLU A 39 18.94 14.27 5.86
N LYS A 40 18.09 15.26 5.56
CA LYS A 40 17.78 15.70 4.19
C LYS A 40 18.96 16.40 3.53
N LYS A 41 19.82 17.05 4.31
CA LYS A 41 21.02 17.76 3.88
C LYS A 41 22.22 17.20 4.62
N GLY A 42 23.33 17.02 3.93
CA GLY A 42 24.64 16.75 4.50
C GLY A 42 25.52 18.01 4.47
N PRO A 43 26.83 17.87 4.75
CA PRO A 43 27.78 18.99 4.83
C PRO A 43 27.82 19.85 3.57
N ASP A 44 27.75 19.22 2.39
CA ASP A 44 28.00 19.88 1.10
C ASP A 44 26.74 19.97 0.20
N GLY A 45 25.54 19.71 0.74
CA GLY A 45 24.30 19.77 -0.05
C GLY A 45 23.27 18.68 0.28
N PRO A 46 22.34 18.33 -0.63
CA PRO A 46 21.32 17.33 -0.37
C PRO A 46 21.93 15.95 -0.12
N SER A 47 21.42 15.24 0.89
CA SER A 47 21.93 13.93 1.27
C SER A 47 21.49 12.86 0.27
N ASN A 48 22.47 12.28 -0.44
CA ASN A 48 22.25 11.14 -1.34
C ASN A 48 21.63 9.92 -0.62
N ASN A 49 21.95 9.74 0.66
CA ASN A 49 21.41 8.65 1.46
C ASN A 49 19.93 8.83 1.79
N TRP A 50 19.49 10.08 2.00
CA TRP A 50 18.08 10.40 2.17
C TRP A 50 17.31 10.21 0.88
N GLU A 51 17.85 10.64 -0.26
CA GLU A 51 17.19 10.50 -1.56
C GLU A 51 16.99 9.02 -1.95
N ARG A 52 18.02 8.18 -1.73
CA ARG A 52 17.91 6.72 -1.91
C ARG A 52 16.80 6.11 -1.05
N GLN A 53 16.67 6.55 0.20
CA GLN A 53 15.62 6.08 1.11
C GLN A 53 14.23 6.57 0.66
N ARG A 54 14.11 7.82 0.19
CA ARG A 54 12.87 8.37 -0.35
C ARG A 54 12.38 7.56 -1.56
N LYS A 55 13.29 7.17 -2.46
CA LYS A 55 12.99 6.28 -3.59
C LYS A 55 12.49 4.90 -3.13
N ARG A 56 13.03 4.35 -2.04
CA ARG A 56 12.54 3.08 -1.46
C ARG A 56 11.11 3.20 -0.93
N VAL A 57 10.81 4.28 -0.22
CA VAL A 57 9.44 4.58 0.26
C VAL A 57 8.47 4.69 -0.92
N ALA A 58 8.84 5.42 -1.98
CA ALA A 58 8.01 5.55 -3.18
C ALA A 58 7.72 4.19 -3.85
N LYS A 59 8.72 3.30 -3.95
CA LYS A 59 8.52 1.94 -4.50
C LYS A 59 7.55 1.11 -3.67
N VAL A 60 7.55 1.26 -2.35
CA VAL A 60 6.58 0.57 -1.48
C VAL A 60 5.17 1.11 -1.71
N HIS A 61 5.01 2.43 -1.83
CA HIS A 61 3.72 3.04 -2.16
C HIS A 61 3.18 2.55 -3.51
N GLN A 62 4.01 2.52 -4.55
CA GLN A 62 3.58 1.99 -5.86
C GLN A 62 3.07 0.55 -5.76
N ARG A 63 3.82 -0.33 -5.09
CA ARG A 63 3.40 -1.74 -4.91
C ARG A 63 2.06 -1.87 -4.19
N ILE A 64 1.80 -1.04 -3.17
CA ILE A 64 0.51 -1.05 -2.45
C ILE A 64 -0.61 -0.56 -3.39
N GLN A 65 -0.36 0.48 -4.18
CA GLN A 65 -1.32 1.04 -5.13
C GLN A 65 -1.68 0.02 -6.22
N ASP A 66 -0.67 -0.63 -6.81
CA ASP A 66 -0.87 -1.64 -7.86
C ASP A 66 -1.72 -2.80 -7.35
N ARG A 67 -1.39 -3.35 -6.17
CA ARG A 67 -2.17 -4.44 -5.58
C ARG A 67 -3.57 -4.04 -5.19
N ARG A 68 -3.76 -2.80 -4.73
CA ARG A 68 -5.09 -2.26 -4.44
C ARG A 68 -5.93 -2.15 -5.72
N LYS A 69 -5.32 -1.72 -6.82
CA LYS A 69 -5.98 -1.63 -8.13
C LYS A 69 -6.38 -3.02 -8.64
N ASP A 70 -5.45 -3.97 -8.67
CA ASP A 70 -5.73 -5.36 -9.08
C ASP A 70 -6.87 -5.98 -8.27
N PHE A 71 -6.88 -5.70 -6.97
CA PHE A 71 -7.92 -6.20 -6.07
C PHE A 71 -9.30 -5.59 -6.42
N ILE A 72 -9.37 -4.28 -6.64
CA ILE A 72 -10.62 -3.60 -7.05
C ILE A 72 -11.10 -4.13 -8.41
N GLU A 73 -10.19 -4.27 -9.39
CA GLU A 73 -10.56 -4.76 -10.72
C GLU A 73 -11.14 -6.18 -10.63
N LYS A 74 -10.51 -7.09 -9.90
CA LYS A 74 -11.04 -8.45 -9.68
C LYS A 74 -12.40 -8.46 -8.99
N LEU A 75 -12.61 -7.58 -8.02
CA LEU A 75 -13.91 -7.44 -7.36
C LEU A 75 -14.97 -6.96 -8.35
N THR A 76 -14.68 -5.93 -9.13
CA THR A 76 -15.61 -5.40 -10.13
C THR A 76 -15.93 -6.43 -11.20
N THR A 77 -14.94 -7.15 -11.73
CA THR A 77 -15.15 -8.24 -12.69
C THR A 77 -16.08 -9.31 -12.12
N ARG A 78 -15.81 -9.78 -10.89
CA ARG A 78 -16.66 -10.78 -10.22
C ARG A 78 -18.07 -10.26 -9.96
N LEU A 79 -18.23 -8.97 -9.66
CA LEU A 79 -19.55 -8.36 -9.49
C LEU A 79 -20.31 -8.35 -10.82
N VAL A 80 -19.68 -7.86 -11.89
CA VAL A 80 -20.29 -7.85 -13.23
C VAL A 80 -20.68 -9.26 -13.65
N GLU A 81 -19.79 -10.25 -13.57
CA GLU A 81 -20.11 -11.64 -13.94
C GLU A 81 -21.28 -12.25 -13.15
N ASN A 82 -21.49 -11.87 -11.88
CA ASN A 82 -22.58 -12.41 -11.07
C ASN A 82 -23.92 -11.68 -11.28
N PHE A 83 -23.89 -10.39 -11.65
CA PHE A 83 -25.09 -9.56 -11.77
C PHE A 83 -25.51 -9.32 -13.24
N ASP A 84 -24.68 -9.66 -14.22
CA ASP A 84 -24.94 -9.54 -15.67
C ASP A 84 -25.51 -10.83 -16.28
N VAL A 85 -25.74 -11.88 -15.47
CA VAL A 85 -26.41 -13.14 -15.86
C VAL A 85 -27.88 -13.15 -15.41
N ILE A 86 -28.58 -12.02 -15.53
CA ILE A 86 -30.05 -11.93 -15.35
C ILE A 86 -30.69 -11.53 -16.66
#